data_AF-A0A7S2DA11-F1
#
_entry.id   AF-A0A7S2DA11-F1
#
_cell.length_a   1.000
_cell.length_b   1.000
_cell.length_c   1.000
_cell.angle_alpha   90.00
_cell.angle_beta   90.00
_cell.angle_gamma   90.00
#
_symmetry.space_group_name_H-M   'P 1'
#
loop_
_entity.id
_entity.type
_entity.pdbx_description
1 polymer ?
#
loop_
_entity_poly.entity_id
_entity_poly.type
_entity_poly.pdbx_seq_one_letter_code
_entity_poly.pdbx_strand_id
1 'polypeptide(L)'
;MARSFQFCAPTVGPLQKATFLGTWRSLRIAEGLPDFAYNFRDASICPYDINRVWYTSAPTGTHTRTLRLFAKEYAATGRRWQAPPERGSFTFDGEGRCIEWTSGYVMDRRMGNTEGLGGVNGL
;
A
#
# COMPACT_ATOMS: atom_id res chain seq x y z
N MET A 1 -1.77 4.60 -15.10
CA MET A 1 -0.39 4.97 -14.72
C MET A 1 0.39 5.39 -15.96
N ALA A 2 0.98 6.58 -15.94
CA ALA A 2 1.85 7.10 -17.00
C ALA A 2 3.12 6.25 -17.18
N ARG A 3 3.93 6.52 -18.21
CA ARG A 3 5.25 5.87 -18.39
C ARG A 3 6.25 6.29 -17.31
N SER A 4 6.20 7.56 -16.90
CA SER A 4 7.02 8.18 -15.86
C SER A 4 6.58 7.85 -14.43
N PHE A 5 5.67 6.90 -14.25
CA PHE A 5 5.14 6.59 -12.93
C PHE A 5 6.24 6.18 -11.94
N GLN A 6 6.17 6.75 -10.74
CA GLN A 6 7.02 6.40 -9.60
C GLN A 6 6.21 6.00 -8.37
N PHE A 7 6.73 5.06 -7.61
CA PHE A 7 6.21 4.68 -6.30
C PHE A 7 7.22 5.01 -5.20
N CYS A 8 6.76 5.60 -4.10
CA CYS A 8 7.60 5.92 -2.94
C CYS A 8 6.88 5.57 -1.63
N ALA A 9 7.62 5.06 -0.66
CA ALA A 9 7.15 4.74 0.68
C ALA A 9 8.29 5.05 1.68
N PRO A 10 8.03 5.07 3.00
CA PRO A 10 9.04 5.47 3.99
C PRO A 10 10.38 4.75 3.90
N THR A 11 10.38 3.47 3.48
CA THR A 11 11.59 2.65 3.37
C THR A 11 11.80 2.06 1.97
N VAL A 12 10.99 2.44 0.98
CA VAL A 12 11.02 1.84 -0.37
C VAL A 12 10.90 2.93 -1.42
N GLY A 13 11.78 2.88 -2.42
CA GLY A 13 11.73 3.73 -3.59
C GLY A 13 12.66 4.95 -3.54
N PRO A 14 12.52 5.87 -4.51
CA PRO A 14 11.53 5.85 -5.58
C PRO A 14 11.72 4.67 -6.56
N LEU A 15 10.65 3.91 -6.80
CA LEU A 15 10.63 2.80 -7.75
C LEU A 15 9.99 3.22 -9.06
N GLN A 16 10.65 2.93 -10.19
CA GLN A 16 10.05 3.12 -11.51
C GLN A 16 8.93 2.11 -11.76
N LYS A 17 7.98 2.46 -12.62
CA LYS A 17 6.82 1.63 -13.00
C LYS A 17 7.12 0.14 -13.20
N ALA A 18 8.14 -0.20 -13.99
CA ALA A 18 8.46 -1.59 -14.31
C ALA A 18 8.83 -2.38 -13.04
N THR A 19 9.71 -1.81 -12.21
CA THR A 19 10.12 -2.39 -10.92
C THR A 19 8.93 -2.50 -9.98
N PHE A 20 8.14 -1.42 -9.84
CA PHE A 20 6.95 -1.41 -8.99
C PHE A 20 5.96 -2.52 -9.37
N LEU A 21 5.60 -2.63 -10.65
CA LEU A 21 4.67 -3.66 -11.12
C LEU A 21 5.24 -5.08 -10.96
N GLY A 22 6.55 -5.25 -11.14
CA GLY A 22 7.24 -6.51 -10.90
C GLY A 22 7.14 -6.94 -9.42
N THR A 23 7.47 -6.03 -8.51
CA THR A 23 7.34 -6.25 -7.06
C THR A 23 5.89 -6.48 -6.67
N TRP A 24 4.94 -5.68 -7.15
CA TRP A 24 3.53 -5.85 -6.82
C TRP A 24 2.99 -7.23 -7.24
N ARG A 25 3.39 -7.72 -8.42
CA ARG A 25 2.99 -9.05 -8.90
C ARG A 25 3.60 -10.19 -8.08
N SER A 26 4.77 -9.98 -7.46
CA SER A 26 5.36 -10.98 -6.56
C SER A 26 4.70 -10.98 -5.17
N LEU A 27 4.12 -9.85 -4.77
CA LEU A 27 3.28 -9.73 -3.57
C LEU A 27 1.88 -10.26 -3.87
N ARG A 28 1.68 -11.57 -3.73
CA ARG A 28 0.39 -12.23 -4.02
C ARG A 28 -0.60 -12.11 -2.86
N ILE A 29 -0.80 -10.88 -2.38
CA ILE A 29 -1.56 -10.58 -1.16
C ILE A 29 -2.97 -11.14 -1.24
N ALA A 30 -3.67 -10.95 -2.36
CA ALA A 30 -5.04 -11.44 -2.55
C ALA A 30 -5.16 -12.97 -2.56
N GLU A 31 -4.08 -13.71 -2.84
CA GLU A 31 -4.10 -15.17 -2.77
C GLU A 31 -4.09 -15.66 -1.32
N GLY A 32 -3.32 -15.01 -0.44
CA GLY A 32 -3.21 -15.35 0.98
C GLY A 32 -4.31 -14.73 1.87
N LEU A 33 -4.78 -13.53 1.50
CA LEU A 33 -5.81 -12.74 2.18
C LEU A 33 -6.96 -12.43 1.20
N PRO A 34 -7.92 -13.35 0.97
CA PRO A 34 -8.99 -13.18 -0.02
C PRO A 34 -9.96 -12.03 0.30
N ASP A 35 -10.10 -11.67 1.59
CA ASP A 35 -10.90 -10.57 2.11
C ASP A 35 -10.09 -9.27 2.30
N PHE A 36 -8.92 -9.18 1.66
CA PHE A 36 -8.07 -8.00 1.74
C PHE A 36 -8.81 -6.73 1.30
N ALA A 37 -8.76 -5.69 2.13
CA ALA A 37 -9.34 -4.39 1.86
C ALA A 37 -8.36 -3.28 2.23
N TYR A 38 -8.14 -2.32 1.32
CA TYR A 38 -7.26 -1.16 1.56
C TYR A 38 -7.87 -0.15 2.54
N ASN A 39 -9.20 -0.07 2.64
CA ASN A 39 -9.93 0.84 3.52
C ASN A 39 -9.53 2.32 3.35
N PHE A 40 -9.54 2.80 2.10
CA PHE A 40 -9.31 4.20 1.78
C PHE A 40 -10.40 5.11 2.35
N ARG A 41 -9.99 6.23 2.94
CA ARG A 41 -10.84 7.26 3.56
C ARG A 41 -10.16 8.63 3.51
N ASP A 42 -10.89 9.67 3.91
CA ASP A 42 -10.36 11.03 4.10
C ASP A 42 -9.56 11.56 2.90
N ALA A 43 -10.12 11.34 1.70
CA ALA A 43 -9.52 11.81 0.47
C ALA A 43 -9.64 13.34 0.36
N SER A 44 -8.52 14.00 0.07
CA SER A 44 -8.46 15.46 -0.01
C SER A 44 -7.44 15.92 -1.04
N ILE A 45 -7.78 16.95 -1.82
CA ILE A 45 -6.82 17.59 -2.74
C ILE A 45 -5.71 18.26 -1.91
N CYS A 46 -4.46 18.16 -2.37
CA CYS A 46 -3.34 18.84 -1.77
C CYS A 46 -3.45 20.35 -2.03
N PRO A 47 -3.38 21.20 -0.99
CA PRO A 47 -3.50 22.65 -1.16
C PRO A 47 -2.29 23.28 -1.90
N TYR A 48 -1.17 22.55 -1.98
CA TYR A 48 0.07 23.02 -2.62
C TYR A 48 0.28 22.44 -4.03
N ASP A 49 -0.47 21.41 -4.40
CA ASP A 49 -0.38 20.71 -5.69
C ASP A 49 -1.75 20.16 -6.05
N ILE A 50 -2.49 20.88 -6.90
CA ILE A 50 -3.88 20.53 -7.25
C ILE A 50 -4.00 19.16 -7.93
N ASN A 51 -2.91 18.64 -8.49
CA ASN A 51 -2.87 17.33 -9.14
C ASN A 51 -2.60 16.19 -8.17
N ARG A 52 -2.39 16.49 -6.89
CA ARG A 52 -2.14 15.52 -5.83
C ARG A 52 -3.37 15.35 -4.96
N VAL A 53 -3.81 14.11 -4.79
CA VAL A 53 -4.87 13.73 -3.86
C VAL A 53 -4.25 12.90 -2.75
N TRP A 54 -4.38 13.39 -1.52
CA TRP A 54 -4.03 12.66 -0.32
C TRP A 54 -5.16 11.72 0.10
N TYR A 55 -4.82 10.58 0.69
CA TYR A 55 -5.77 9.63 1.26
C TYR A 55 -5.23 9.05 2.56
N THR A 56 -6.13 8.57 3.42
CA THR A 56 -5.82 7.73 4.56
C THR A 56 -6.22 6.30 4.22
N SER A 57 -5.43 5.30 4.61
CA SER A 57 -5.78 3.89 4.50
C SER A 57 -5.54 3.18 5.83
N ALA A 58 -6.33 2.17 6.13
CA ALA A 58 -6.03 1.25 7.25
C ALA A 58 -6.31 -0.19 6.77
N PRO A 59 -5.39 -0.77 5.97
CA PRO A 59 -5.64 -2.06 5.35
C PRO A 59 -5.92 -3.19 6.33
N THR A 60 -6.80 -4.12 5.93
CA THR A 60 -7.13 -5.31 6.73
C THR A 60 -7.28 -6.54 5.84
N GLY A 61 -7.13 -7.73 6.42
CA GLY A 61 -7.52 -8.99 5.79
C GLY A 61 -7.21 -10.18 6.68
N THR A 62 -7.65 -11.37 6.29
CA THR A 62 -7.54 -12.60 7.08
C THR A 62 -6.67 -13.61 6.35
N HIS A 63 -5.57 -14.04 6.99
CA HIS A 63 -4.59 -14.96 6.40
C HIS A 63 -5.12 -16.40 6.38
N THR A 64 -5.95 -16.72 5.39
CA THR A 64 -6.69 -17.99 5.27
C THR A 64 -6.07 -18.98 4.29
N ARG A 65 -5.12 -18.54 3.47
CA ARG A 65 -4.42 -19.36 2.47
C ARG A 65 -2.92 -19.06 2.50
N THR A 66 -2.11 -19.92 1.89
CA THR A 66 -0.66 -19.69 1.79
C THR A 66 -0.37 -18.32 1.19
N LEU A 67 0.30 -17.47 1.95
CA LEU A 67 0.71 -16.16 1.52
C LEU A 67 2.13 -16.22 0.93
N ARG A 68 2.31 -15.66 -0.26
CA ARG A 68 3.62 -15.51 -0.91
C ARG A 68 4.03 -14.04 -0.88
N LEU A 69 5.06 -13.73 -0.08
CA LEU A 69 5.68 -12.42 -0.06
C LEU A 69 7.14 -12.57 -0.50
N PHE A 70 7.49 -11.88 -1.59
CA PHE A 70 8.81 -11.97 -2.20
C PHE A 70 9.18 -13.43 -2.53
N ALA A 71 10.28 -13.94 -1.99
CA ALA A 71 10.74 -15.32 -2.20
C ALA A 71 10.34 -16.28 -1.05
N LYS A 72 9.47 -15.85 -0.14
CA LYS A 72 9.05 -16.63 1.03
C LYS A 72 7.58 -17.01 0.95
N GLU A 73 7.27 -18.21 1.44
CA GLU A 73 5.91 -18.70 1.61
C GLU A 73 5.59 -18.79 3.11
N TYR A 74 4.37 -18.36 3.46
CA TYR A 74 3.86 -18.40 4.82
C TYR A 74 2.58 -19.22 4.83
N ALA A 75 2.54 -20.26 5.66
CA ALA A 75 1.34 -21.09 5.82
C ALA A 75 0.21 -20.27 6.46
N ALA A 76 -1.03 -20.58 6.07
CA ALA A 76 -2.21 -19.92 6.59
C ALA A 76 -2.25 -19.97 8.13
N THR A 77 -2.47 -18.83 8.77
CA THR A 77 -2.50 -18.72 10.24
C THR A 77 -3.91 -18.57 10.80
N GLY A 78 -4.90 -18.25 9.94
CA GLY A 78 -6.26 -17.89 10.33
C GLY A 78 -6.39 -16.56 11.07
N ARG A 79 -5.27 -15.84 11.29
CA ARG A 79 -5.27 -14.56 12.00
C ARG A 79 -5.71 -13.42 11.09
N ARG A 80 -6.39 -12.45 11.69
CA ARG A 80 -6.72 -11.19 11.03
C ARG A 80 -5.56 -10.21 11.16
N TRP A 81 -5.10 -9.72 10.02
CA TRP A 81 -4.15 -8.64 9.89
C TRP A 81 -4.89 -7.29 9.89
N GLN A 82 -4.38 -6.33 10.66
CA GLN A 82 -4.90 -4.97 10.77
C GLN A 82 -3.74 -3.99 10.81
N ALA A 83 -3.50 -3.31 9.68
CA ALA A 83 -2.48 -2.27 9.61
C ALA A 83 -2.89 -1.05 10.46
N PRO A 84 -1.93 -0.28 10.98
CA PRO A 84 -2.20 1.04 11.53
C PRO A 84 -2.79 1.97 10.46
N PRO A 85 -3.39 3.10 10.86
CA PRO A 85 -3.77 4.12 9.89
C PRO A 85 -2.51 4.70 9.24
N GLU A 86 -2.52 4.77 7.91
CA GLU A 86 -1.45 5.23 7.04
C GLU A 86 -1.95 6.39 6.17
N ARG A 87 -1.06 7.33 5.85
CA ARG A 87 -1.29 8.33 4.81
C ARG A 87 -0.57 7.92 3.52
N GLY A 88 -1.15 8.30 2.39
CA GLY A 88 -0.51 8.24 1.08
C GLY A 88 -1.11 9.28 0.14
N SER A 89 -0.59 9.32 -1.09
CA SER A 89 -1.09 10.23 -2.12
C SER A 89 -0.97 9.62 -3.51
N PHE A 90 -1.87 10.05 -4.39
CA PHE A 90 -1.71 9.89 -5.84
C PHE A 90 -1.51 11.25 -6.48
N THR A 91 -0.53 11.38 -7.36
CA THR A 91 -0.32 12.57 -8.20
C THR A 91 -0.62 12.21 -9.65
N PHE A 92 -1.30 13.09 -10.36
CA PHE A 92 -1.74 12.89 -11.74
C PHE A 92 -1.10 13.91 -12.69
N ASP A 93 -0.97 13.56 -13.97
CA ASP A 93 -0.62 14.53 -15.02
C ASP A 93 -1.86 15.22 -15.61
N GLY A 94 -1.65 16.17 -16.52
CA GLY A 94 -2.73 16.91 -17.18
C GLY A 94 -3.65 16.06 -18.07
N GLU A 95 -3.30 14.81 -18.34
CA GLU A 95 -4.17 13.83 -19.03
C GLU A 95 -4.91 12.91 -18.05
N GLY A 96 -4.81 13.16 -16.74
CA GLY A 96 -5.43 12.35 -15.69
C GLY A 96 -4.72 11.02 -15.43
N ARG A 97 -3.50 10.82 -15.92
CA ARG A 97 -2.74 9.58 -15.68
C ARG A 97 -1.96 9.72 -14.37
N CYS A 98 -2.06 8.73 -13.50
CA CYS A 98 -1.25 8.68 -12.28
C CYS A 98 0.25 8.61 -12.61
N ILE A 99 1.03 9.58 -12.09
CA ILE A 99 2.48 9.73 -12.24
C ILE A 99 3.26 9.44 -10.95
N GLU A 100 2.61 9.52 -9.79
CA GLU A 100 3.23 9.19 -8.51
C GLU A 100 2.22 8.53 -7.59
N TRP A 101 2.66 7.51 -6.87
CA TRP A 101 1.94 6.95 -5.72
C TRP A 101 2.85 6.91 -4.50
N THR A 102 2.45 7.58 -3.43
CA THR A 102 3.05 7.46 -2.10
C THR A 102 2.15 6.64 -1.17
N SER A 103 2.72 5.74 -0.36
CA SER A 103 1.94 4.91 0.59
C SER A 103 2.79 4.49 1.80
N GLY A 104 2.16 4.05 2.89
CA GLY A 104 2.86 3.44 4.02
C GLY A 104 3.30 4.40 5.12
N TYR A 105 2.91 5.68 5.05
CA TYR A 105 3.29 6.68 6.08
C TYR A 105 2.39 6.53 7.30
N VAL A 106 2.82 5.72 8.26
CA VAL A 106 2.07 5.40 9.49
C VAL A 106 1.80 6.67 10.30
N MET A 107 0.53 6.89 10.65
CA MET A 107 0.08 8.06 11.42
C MET A 107 0.04 7.80 12.93
N ASP A 108 -0.31 6.58 13.36
CA ASP A 108 -0.20 6.14 14.76
C ASP A 108 0.22 4.68 14.83
N ARG A 109 1.43 4.43 15.35
CA ARG A 109 2.04 3.09 15.46
C ARG A 109 1.40 2.20 16.53
N ARG A 110 0.59 2.76 17.43
CA ARG A 110 -0.06 2.02 18.52
C ARG A 110 -1.38 1.37 18.08
N MET A 111 -1.87 1.74 16.91
CA MET A 111 -3.10 1.18 16.33
C MET A 111 -2.78 -0.01 15.43
N GLY A 112 -3.77 -0.89 15.25
CA GLY A 112 -3.58 -2.13 14.50
C GLY A 112 -2.83 -3.19 15.30
N ASN A 113 -2.36 -4.24 14.63
CA ASN A 113 -1.70 -5.39 15.27
C ASN A 113 -0.37 -5.77 14.62
N THR A 114 0.29 -4.81 13.97
CA THR A 114 1.53 -5.00 13.19
C THR A 114 2.75 -4.36 13.85
N GLU A 115 2.69 -4.07 15.16
CA GLU A 115 3.77 -3.42 15.92
C GLU A 115 4.21 -2.06 15.32
N GLY A 116 3.23 -1.38 14.68
CA GLY A 116 3.42 -0.09 14.03
C GLY A 116 4.07 -0.16 12.66
N LEU A 117 4.15 -1.34 12.04
CA LEU A 117 4.62 -1.52 10.67
C LEU A 117 3.45 -1.36 9.68
N GLY A 118 3.64 -0.49 8.69
CA GLY A 118 2.68 -0.28 7.60
C GLY A 118 3.06 -1.01 6.32
N GLY A 119 2.16 -0.95 5.34
CA GLY A 119 2.34 -1.55 4.02
C GLY A 119 2.67 -3.05 4.09
N VAL A 120 3.55 -3.50 3.19
CA VAL A 120 3.97 -4.91 3.13
C VAL A 120 4.82 -5.34 4.32
N ASN A 121 5.46 -4.41 5.03
CA ASN A 121 6.32 -4.74 6.17
C ASN A 121 5.51 -5.17 7.40
N GLY A 122 4.25 -4.76 7.50
CA GLY A 122 3.34 -5.16 8.58
C GLY A 122 2.52 -6.41 8.27
N LEU A 123 2.65 -6.98 7.08
CA LEU A 123 1.90 -8.15 6.61
C LEU A 123 2.74 -9.43 6.78
#